data_AF-A0A7V9S1B9-F1
#
_entry.id   AF-A0A7V9S1B9-F1
#
_cell.length_a   1.000
_cell.length_b   1.000
_cell.length_c   1.000
_cell.angle_alpha   90.00
_cell.angle_beta   90.00
_cell.angle_gamma   90.00
#
_symmetry.space_group_name_H-M   'P 1'
#
loop_
_entity.id
_entity.type
_entity.pdbx_description
1 polymer ?
#
loop_
_entity_poly.entity_id
_entity_poly.type
_entity_poly.pdbx_seq_one_letter_code
_entity_poly.pdbx_strand_id
1 'polypeptide(L)'
;GSGFVVDGEGRILTNAHVVTTGDGARPQRADQVYVEFADGNRAPAEIIGDDPNSDVALLEVDPDGLALTPLTLGSSRDLTVGQPVAAIGSPLGEPQTLTIGVISALDRSIKSLTDYQIGNAIQTDAAINQGNSGGPLLSASGSVLGINSQIKSTSGGSVGLGFAVPADTVKRSFEQLRDNGKVDYAFIGVTTRELYPRLAEHLDVAAKSGALIKEVVPSSPADDAGLKAGSERTSFQGEEDIPRGGDVIVSVEGNALSATEDLVDLISLRDPGERVELEVLRDGDRRKVTVELAQRPSGDPGR
;
A
#
# COMPACT_ATOMS: atom_id res chain seq x y z
N GLY A 1 -6.92 0.44 -19.36
CA GLY A 1 -7.31 1.01 -18.05
C GLY A 1 -7.35 2.51 -18.18
N SER A 2 -7.01 3.21 -17.12
CA SER A 2 -6.90 4.67 -17.04
C SER A 2 -5.52 5.05 -16.49
N GLY A 3 -5.17 6.33 -16.56
CA GLY A 3 -3.96 6.91 -15.99
C GLY A 3 -4.12 8.41 -15.82
N PHE A 4 -3.19 9.05 -15.14
CA PHE A 4 -3.17 10.51 -15.05
C PHE A 4 -1.74 11.06 -15.10
N VAL A 5 -1.61 12.23 -15.70
CA VAL A 5 -0.34 12.95 -15.85
C VAL A 5 0.07 13.53 -14.50
N VAL A 6 1.35 13.40 -14.13
CA VAL A 6 1.89 13.89 -12.85
C VAL A 6 2.83 15.09 -13.00
N ASP A 7 3.34 15.35 -14.20
CA ASP A 7 4.16 16.53 -14.51
C ASP A 7 4.17 16.88 -16.00
N GLY A 8 4.88 17.95 -16.35
CA GLY A 8 5.04 18.42 -17.72
C GLY A 8 6.06 17.65 -18.56
N GLU A 9 6.72 16.64 -17.99
CA GLU A 9 7.71 15.81 -18.70
C GLU A 9 7.07 14.59 -19.36
N GLY A 10 5.74 14.48 -19.33
CA GLY A 10 5.02 13.36 -19.94
C GLY A 10 4.89 12.13 -19.04
N ARG A 11 5.21 12.25 -17.75
CA ARG A 11 5.12 11.13 -16.80
C ARG A 11 3.67 10.89 -16.37
N ILE A 12 3.25 9.63 -16.40
CA ILE A 12 1.87 9.19 -16.17
C ILE A 12 1.86 8.04 -15.17
N LEU A 13 1.01 8.15 -14.15
CA LEU A 13 0.76 7.06 -13.20
C LEU A 13 -0.46 6.24 -13.62
N THR A 14 -0.35 4.93 -13.43
CA THR A 14 -1.43 3.96 -13.62
C THR A 14 -1.24 2.78 -12.65
N ASN A 15 -2.07 1.74 -12.75
CA ASN A 15 -1.84 0.50 -12.02
C ASN A 15 -0.89 -0.44 -12.77
N ALA A 16 -0.10 -1.20 -12.03
CA ALA A 16 0.77 -2.23 -12.61
C ALA A 16 -0.03 -3.28 -13.39
N HIS A 17 -1.20 -3.69 -12.91
CA HIS A 17 -2.00 -4.71 -13.59
C HIS A 17 -2.61 -4.22 -14.92
N VAL A 18 -2.62 -2.90 -15.17
CA VAL A 18 -3.10 -2.34 -16.45
C VAL A 18 -2.05 -2.48 -17.55
N VAL A 19 -0.78 -2.50 -17.18
CA VAL A 19 0.37 -2.49 -18.11
C VAL A 19 1.17 -3.79 -18.07
N THR A 20 0.64 -4.79 -17.38
CA THR A 20 1.23 -6.13 -17.27
C THR A 20 0.19 -7.21 -17.57
N THR A 21 0.67 -8.40 -17.88
CA THR A 21 -0.13 -9.61 -18.12
C THR A 21 0.43 -10.78 -17.32
N GLY A 22 -0.46 -11.71 -16.95
CA GLY A 22 -0.12 -12.90 -16.15
C GLY A 22 -0.26 -12.69 -14.63
N ASP A 23 -0.58 -13.77 -13.93
CA ASP A 23 -0.71 -13.82 -12.46
C ASP A 23 0.55 -14.45 -11.83
N GLY A 24 1.06 -13.91 -10.72
CA GLY A 24 2.14 -14.53 -9.92
C GLY A 24 3.40 -13.68 -9.73
N ALA A 25 4.49 -14.30 -9.25
CA ALA A 25 5.68 -13.61 -8.72
C ALA A 25 6.44 -12.67 -9.69
N ARG A 26 6.15 -12.73 -11.01
CA ARG A 26 6.74 -11.84 -12.03
C ARG A 26 5.74 -11.59 -13.17
N PRO A 27 4.86 -10.58 -13.07
CA PRO A 27 3.98 -10.21 -14.16
C PRO A 27 4.81 -9.73 -15.37
N GLN A 28 4.33 -10.00 -16.59
CA GLN A 28 5.03 -9.66 -17.83
C GLN A 28 4.53 -8.31 -18.34
N ARG A 29 5.43 -7.37 -18.62
CA ARG A 29 5.06 -6.07 -19.20
C ARG A 29 4.39 -6.24 -20.56
N ALA A 30 3.46 -5.34 -20.86
CA ALA A 30 2.87 -5.24 -22.18
C ALA A 30 3.94 -4.88 -23.22
N ASP A 31 3.86 -5.49 -24.41
CA ASP A 31 4.80 -5.22 -25.51
C ASP A 31 4.67 -3.78 -26.04
N GLN A 32 3.46 -3.22 -25.99
CA GLN A 32 3.15 -1.87 -26.46
C GLN A 32 2.09 -1.24 -25.56
N VAL A 33 2.34 0.01 -25.18
CA VAL A 33 1.39 0.84 -24.44
C VAL A 33 1.14 2.12 -25.24
N TYR A 34 -0.13 2.50 -25.36
CA TYR A 34 -0.54 3.78 -25.94
C TYR A 34 -1.43 4.51 -24.93
N VAL A 35 -1.21 5.81 -24.79
CA VAL A 35 -2.05 6.70 -23.99
C VAL A 35 -2.92 7.52 -24.94
N GLU A 36 -4.22 7.54 -24.68
CA GLU A 36 -5.17 8.43 -25.34
C GLU A 36 -5.52 9.59 -24.41
N PHE A 37 -5.38 10.82 -24.90
CA PHE A 37 -5.66 12.05 -24.17
C PHE A 37 -7.10 12.54 -24.39
N ALA A 38 -7.52 13.52 -23.58
CA ALA A 38 -8.86 14.10 -23.59
C ALA A 38 -9.30 14.67 -24.96
N ASP A 39 -8.34 15.10 -25.78
CA ASP A 39 -8.56 15.64 -27.12
C ASP A 39 -8.56 14.57 -28.22
N GLY A 40 -8.41 13.29 -27.84
CA GLY A 40 -8.36 12.13 -28.74
C GLY A 40 -6.97 11.85 -29.32
N ASN A 41 -5.95 12.66 -29.01
CA ASN A 41 -4.57 12.37 -29.43
C ASN A 41 -4.07 11.10 -28.74
N ARG A 42 -3.25 10.33 -29.47
CA ARG A 42 -2.63 9.11 -28.96
C ARG A 42 -1.11 9.21 -29.04
N ALA A 43 -0.43 8.83 -27.97
CA ALA A 43 1.02 8.76 -27.92
C ALA A 43 1.46 7.35 -27.50
N PRO A 44 2.53 6.79 -28.11
CA PRO A 44 3.19 5.62 -27.55
C PRO A 44 3.77 5.98 -26.18
N ALA A 45 3.70 5.05 -25.23
CA ALA A 45 4.24 5.22 -23.90
C ALA A 45 5.27 4.13 -23.58
N GLU A 46 6.38 4.52 -22.96
CA GLU A 46 7.36 3.61 -22.39
C GLU A 46 6.97 3.26 -20.94
N ILE A 47 7.15 2.00 -20.55
CA ILE A 47 7.02 1.57 -19.16
C ILE A 47 8.38 1.79 -18.47
N ILE A 48 8.52 2.93 -17.80
CA ILE A 48 9.71 3.27 -16.99
C ILE A 48 9.90 2.21 -15.89
N GLY A 49 8.81 1.85 -15.22
CA GLY A 49 8.79 0.72 -14.32
C GLY A 49 7.43 0.46 -13.67
N ASP A 50 7.39 -0.61 -12.88
CA ASP A 50 6.18 -1.08 -12.19
C ASP A 50 6.53 -1.62 -10.80
N ASP A 51 5.59 -1.45 -9.88
CA ASP A 51 5.59 -1.94 -8.51
C ASP A 51 4.40 -2.89 -8.34
N PRO A 52 4.58 -4.19 -8.59
CA PRO A 52 3.49 -5.15 -8.51
C PRO A 52 3.03 -5.40 -7.06
N ASN A 53 3.83 -5.01 -6.05
CA ASN A 53 3.47 -5.16 -4.64
C ASN A 53 2.46 -4.10 -4.20
N SER A 54 2.53 -2.89 -4.76
CA SER A 54 1.56 -1.80 -4.50
C SER A 54 0.57 -1.57 -5.64
N ASP A 55 0.71 -2.31 -6.75
CA ASP A 55 -0.10 -2.15 -7.96
C ASP A 55 0.01 -0.74 -8.57
N VAL A 56 1.24 -0.20 -8.66
CA VAL A 56 1.53 1.12 -9.26
C VAL A 56 2.49 0.93 -10.44
N ALA A 57 2.27 1.66 -11.54
CA ALA A 57 3.22 1.73 -12.64
C ALA A 57 3.44 3.18 -13.10
N LEU A 58 4.65 3.43 -13.59
CA LEU A 58 5.07 4.70 -14.15
C LEU A 58 5.31 4.53 -15.65
N LEU A 59 4.60 5.34 -16.42
CA LEU A 59 4.74 5.46 -17.86
C LEU A 59 5.35 6.82 -18.22
N GLU A 60 5.96 6.90 -19.38
CA GLU A 60 6.44 8.14 -19.98
C GLU A 60 6.00 8.23 -21.44
N VAL A 61 5.54 9.41 -21.85
CA VAL A 61 5.26 9.76 -23.25
C VAL A 61 6.12 10.95 -23.65
N ASP A 62 6.36 11.11 -24.95
CA ASP A 62 6.93 12.35 -25.49
C ASP A 62 5.91 13.50 -25.30
N PRO A 63 6.22 14.55 -24.52
CA PRO A 63 5.31 15.66 -24.27
C PRO A 63 5.14 16.58 -25.49
N ASP A 64 5.99 16.49 -26.52
CA ASP A 64 5.95 17.39 -27.66
C ASP A 64 4.62 17.32 -28.41
N GLY A 65 3.93 18.47 -28.48
CA GLY A 65 2.62 18.59 -29.13
C GLY A 65 1.44 18.12 -28.28
N LEU A 66 1.64 17.70 -27.03
CA LEU A 66 0.59 17.29 -26.10
C LEU A 66 0.21 18.43 -25.14
N ALA A 67 -1.10 18.58 -24.89
CA ALA A 67 -1.61 19.50 -23.87
C ALA A 67 -1.73 18.79 -22.51
N LEU A 68 -0.62 18.77 -21.76
CA LEU A 68 -0.56 18.10 -20.46
C LEU A 68 -1.12 18.99 -19.33
N THR A 69 -2.00 18.42 -18.50
CA THR A 69 -2.48 19.04 -17.25
C THR A 69 -2.13 18.13 -16.07
N PRO A 70 -0.99 18.37 -15.40
CA PRO A 70 -0.55 17.55 -14.28
C PRO A 70 -1.48 17.60 -13.08
N LEU A 71 -1.72 16.45 -12.45
CA LEU A 71 -2.40 16.38 -11.17
C LEU A 71 -1.39 16.36 -10.02
N THR A 72 -1.74 17.05 -8.92
CA THR A 72 -0.92 17.06 -7.72
C THR A 72 -1.26 15.87 -6.83
N LEU A 73 -0.24 15.08 -6.46
CA LEU A 73 -0.39 14.01 -5.47
C LEU A 73 -0.60 14.59 -4.07
N GLY A 74 -1.76 14.29 -3.49
CA GLY A 74 -2.15 14.67 -2.14
C GLY A 74 -1.51 13.80 -1.06
N SER A 75 -2.07 13.81 0.14
CA SER A 75 -1.65 12.98 1.28
C SER A 75 -2.77 12.03 1.65
N SER A 76 -2.43 10.82 2.06
CA SER A 76 -3.39 9.85 2.61
C SER A 76 -3.47 9.88 4.15
N ARG A 77 -2.58 10.62 4.82
CA ARG A 77 -2.46 10.62 6.30
C ARG A 77 -3.67 11.17 7.04
N ASP A 78 -4.30 12.21 6.49
CA ASP A 78 -5.37 12.96 7.17
C ASP A 78 -6.76 12.67 6.59
N LEU A 79 -6.90 11.54 5.88
CA LEU A 79 -8.17 11.14 5.30
C LEU A 79 -9.19 10.80 6.39
N THR A 80 -10.45 11.12 6.13
CA THR A 80 -11.55 10.83 7.07
C THR A 80 -12.70 10.15 6.35
N VAL A 81 -13.28 9.14 7.00
CA VAL A 81 -14.51 8.48 6.51
C VAL A 81 -15.64 9.51 6.38
N GLY A 82 -16.36 9.46 5.25
CA GLY A 82 -17.40 10.42 4.88
C GLY A 82 -16.90 11.61 4.06
N GLN A 83 -15.59 11.76 3.88
CA GLN A 83 -15.03 12.80 3.00
C GLN A 83 -15.49 12.58 1.55
N PRO A 84 -16.02 13.60 0.85
CA PRO A 84 -16.39 13.49 -0.55
C PRO A 84 -15.18 13.22 -1.45
N VAL A 85 -15.36 12.33 -2.42
CA VAL A 85 -14.35 11.98 -3.41
C VAL A 85 -14.96 11.87 -4.80
N ALA A 86 -14.11 12.03 -5.81
CA ALA A 86 -14.46 11.76 -7.20
C ALA A 86 -13.48 10.76 -7.81
N ALA A 87 -13.99 9.74 -8.50
CA ALA A 87 -13.18 8.83 -9.29
C ALA A 87 -13.31 9.21 -10.78
N ILE A 88 -12.18 9.27 -11.48
CA ILE A 88 -12.14 9.50 -12.92
C ILE A 88 -11.51 8.30 -13.60
N GLY A 89 -12.08 7.86 -14.71
CA GLY A 89 -11.48 6.84 -15.55
C GLY A 89 -12.26 6.59 -16.84
N SER A 90 -11.99 5.45 -17.48
CA SER A 90 -12.60 5.05 -18.75
C SER A 90 -13.38 3.74 -18.61
N PRO A 91 -14.44 3.68 -17.79
CA PRO A 91 -15.22 2.47 -17.55
C PRO A 91 -15.80 1.92 -18.85
N LEU A 92 -15.62 0.62 -19.09
CA LEU A 92 -16.15 -0.08 -20.28
C LEU A 92 -15.75 0.56 -21.62
N GLY A 93 -14.67 1.36 -21.64
CA GLY A 93 -14.21 2.07 -22.84
C GLY A 93 -14.86 3.44 -23.07
N GLU A 94 -15.75 3.90 -22.19
CA GLU A 94 -16.31 5.26 -22.24
C GLU A 94 -15.30 6.25 -21.62
N PRO A 95 -14.60 7.07 -22.42
CA PRO A 95 -13.49 7.87 -21.93
C PRO A 95 -13.97 8.95 -20.95
N GLN A 96 -13.12 9.26 -19.96
CA GLN A 96 -13.29 10.40 -19.03
C GLN A 96 -14.62 10.42 -18.26
N THR A 97 -15.06 9.27 -17.77
CA THR A 97 -16.22 9.20 -16.87
C THR A 97 -15.83 9.64 -15.47
N LEU A 98 -16.59 10.58 -14.92
CA LEU A 98 -16.52 11.00 -13.52
C LEU A 98 -17.63 10.30 -12.71
N THR A 99 -17.28 9.71 -11.58
CA THR A 99 -18.23 9.26 -10.56
C THR A 99 -17.89 9.89 -9.22
N ILE A 100 -18.89 10.13 -8.38
CA ILE A 100 -18.71 10.74 -7.06
C ILE A 100 -19.19 9.79 -5.97
N GLY A 101 -18.61 9.94 -4.79
CA GLY A 101 -18.97 9.20 -3.60
C GLY A 101 -18.28 9.80 -2.38
N VAL A 102 -18.07 8.98 -1.37
CA VAL A 102 -17.32 9.30 -0.16
C VAL A 102 -16.27 8.24 0.13
N ILE A 103 -15.33 8.57 1.01
CA ILE A 103 -14.50 7.57 1.69
C ILE A 103 -15.42 6.75 2.59
N SER A 104 -15.62 5.47 2.27
CA SER A 104 -16.46 4.55 3.04
C SER A 104 -15.72 3.91 4.20
N ALA A 105 -14.42 3.66 4.05
CA ALA A 105 -13.53 3.13 5.07
C ALA A 105 -12.07 3.41 4.70
N LEU A 106 -11.20 3.38 5.70
CA LEU A 106 -9.75 3.43 5.56
C LEU A 106 -9.16 2.10 6.05
N ASP A 107 -7.83 1.98 5.96
CA ASP A 107 -7.05 0.90 6.56
C ASP A 107 -7.51 -0.49 6.09
N ARG A 108 -7.88 -0.58 4.81
CA ARG A 108 -8.21 -1.86 4.18
C ARG A 108 -6.95 -2.51 3.63
N SER A 109 -6.80 -3.80 3.89
CA SER A 109 -5.87 -4.63 3.17
C SER A 109 -6.54 -5.22 1.93
N ILE A 110 -5.95 -4.99 0.75
CA ILE A 110 -6.40 -5.57 -0.52
C ILE A 110 -5.29 -6.42 -1.15
N LYS A 111 -5.68 -7.39 -1.98
CA LYS A 111 -4.74 -8.29 -2.66
C LYS A 111 -3.90 -7.52 -3.69
N SER A 112 -2.57 -7.71 -3.69
CA SER A 112 -1.70 -7.18 -4.75
C SER A 112 -1.61 -8.15 -5.95
N LEU A 113 -0.76 -7.84 -6.94
CA LEU A 113 -0.42 -8.78 -8.02
C LEU A 113 0.49 -9.94 -7.58
N THR A 114 1.06 -9.81 -6.39
CA THR A 114 2.00 -10.77 -5.80
C THR A 114 1.38 -11.43 -4.56
N ASP A 115 2.15 -12.23 -3.83
CA ASP A 115 1.73 -12.78 -2.54
C ASP A 115 1.64 -11.71 -1.43
N TYR A 116 2.03 -10.46 -1.73
CA TYR A 116 1.89 -9.33 -0.82
C TYR A 116 0.47 -8.74 -0.83
N GLN A 117 0.18 -7.96 0.22
CA GLN A 117 -1.03 -7.15 0.33
C GLN A 117 -0.69 -5.67 0.18
N ILE A 118 -1.64 -4.93 -0.39
CA ILE A 118 -1.62 -3.47 -0.40
C ILE A 118 -2.32 -3.02 0.87
N GLY A 119 -1.55 -2.45 1.80
CA GLY A 119 -2.06 -1.85 3.03
C GLY A 119 -2.73 -0.49 2.78
N ASN A 120 -3.51 -0.03 3.76
CA ASN A 120 -4.12 1.30 3.78
C ASN A 120 -4.93 1.68 2.54
N ALA A 121 -5.52 0.69 1.87
CA ALA A 121 -6.37 0.96 0.74
C ALA A 121 -7.58 1.79 1.17
N ILE A 122 -7.88 2.82 0.39
CA ILE A 122 -9.04 3.69 0.59
C ILE A 122 -10.24 2.97 0.01
N GLN A 123 -11.26 2.72 0.83
CA GLN A 123 -12.53 2.20 0.34
C GLN A 123 -13.47 3.36 0.00
N THR A 124 -14.14 3.29 -1.15
CA THR A 124 -15.13 4.28 -1.58
C THR A 124 -16.38 3.62 -2.17
N ASP A 125 -17.51 4.33 -2.06
CA ASP A 125 -18.77 4.00 -2.73
C ASP A 125 -18.93 4.71 -4.07
N ALA A 126 -17.97 5.58 -4.45
CA ALA A 126 -17.89 6.11 -5.81
C ALA A 126 -17.88 4.94 -6.80
N ALA A 127 -18.67 5.05 -7.86
CA ALA A 127 -18.83 3.94 -8.80
C ALA A 127 -17.53 3.69 -9.56
N ILE A 128 -16.82 2.62 -9.19
CA ILE A 128 -15.64 2.09 -9.86
C ILE A 128 -16.06 0.82 -10.61
N ASN A 129 -15.73 0.72 -11.88
CA ASN A 129 -15.94 -0.43 -12.77
C ASN A 129 -14.66 -0.72 -13.56
N GLN A 130 -14.59 -1.89 -14.23
CA GLN A 130 -13.51 -2.19 -15.17
C GLN A 130 -13.28 -1.03 -16.14
N GLY A 131 -12.02 -0.61 -16.26
CA GLY A 131 -11.62 0.56 -17.03
C GLY A 131 -11.23 1.77 -16.17
N ASN A 132 -11.77 1.90 -14.95
CA ASN A 132 -11.33 2.94 -14.00
C ASN A 132 -9.95 2.66 -13.39
N SER A 133 -9.53 1.39 -13.37
CA SER A 133 -8.24 0.99 -12.82
C SER A 133 -7.11 1.79 -13.45
N GLY A 134 -6.29 2.42 -12.60
CA GLY A 134 -5.19 3.31 -12.93
C GLY A 134 -5.57 4.80 -12.93
N GLY A 135 -6.87 5.12 -12.91
CA GLY A 135 -7.35 6.49 -12.83
C GLY A 135 -7.29 7.07 -11.42
N PRO A 136 -7.38 8.40 -11.26
CA PRO A 136 -7.23 9.05 -9.96
C PRO A 136 -8.52 8.95 -9.12
N LEU A 137 -8.35 8.79 -7.81
CA LEU A 137 -9.34 9.15 -6.79
C LEU A 137 -8.99 10.55 -6.27
N LEU A 138 -9.90 11.50 -6.40
CA LEU A 138 -9.66 12.92 -6.16
C LEU A 138 -10.40 13.43 -4.93
N SER A 139 -9.76 14.35 -4.21
CA SER A 139 -10.43 15.22 -3.25
C SER A 139 -11.32 16.25 -3.97
N ALA A 140 -12.19 16.92 -3.21
CA ALA A 140 -12.97 18.06 -3.72
C ALA A 140 -12.10 19.23 -4.24
N SER A 141 -10.83 19.33 -3.82
CA SER A 141 -9.87 20.32 -4.33
C SER A 141 -9.11 19.87 -5.57
N GLY A 142 -9.36 18.67 -6.08
CA GLY A 142 -8.67 18.10 -7.24
C GLY A 142 -7.29 17.49 -6.94
N SER A 143 -6.94 17.29 -5.67
CA SER A 143 -5.71 16.58 -5.28
C SER A 143 -5.94 15.06 -5.34
N VAL A 144 -4.94 14.32 -5.84
CA VAL A 144 -5.02 12.86 -5.91
C VAL A 144 -4.86 12.26 -4.52
N LEU A 145 -5.89 11.57 -4.05
CA LEU A 145 -5.89 10.82 -2.79
C LEU A 145 -5.45 9.37 -2.97
N GLY A 146 -5.53 8.84 -4.19
CA GLY A 146 -5.07 7.50 -4.53
C GLY A 146 -5.29 7.14 -5.99
N ILE A 147 -4.87 5.93 -6.37
CA ILE A 147 -5.12 5.33 -7.69
C ILE A 147 -6.21 4.28 -7.56
N ASN A 148 -7.32 4.45 -8.28
CA ASN A 148 -8.40 3.46 -8.34
C ASN A 148 -7.83 2.12 -8.83
N SER A 149 -8.00 1.03 -8.11
CA SER A 149 -7.40 -0.28 -8.46
C SER A 149 -8.48 -1.35 -8.69
N GLN A 150 -9.09 -1.81 -7.60
CA GLN A 150 -9.96 -2.99 -7.61
C GLN A 150 -11.38 -2.67 -7.14
N ILE A 151 -12.30 -3.57 -7.51
CA ILE A 151 -13.62 -3.67 -6.89
C ILE A 151 -13.76 -5.04 -6.26
N LYS A 152 -14.49 -5.12 -5.15
CA LYS A 152 -14.99 -6.39 -4.65
C LYS A 152 -16.39 -6.60 -5.20
N SER A 153 -16.52 -7.44 -6.23
CA SER A 153 -17.80 -7.71 -6.88
C SER A 153 -18.00 -9.20 -7.14
N THR A 154 -19.22 -9.69 -6.92
CA THR A 154 -19.66 -11.04 -7.30
C THR A 154 -20.21 -11.10 -8.72
N SER A 155 -20.62 -9.95 -9.29
CA SER A 155 -21.21 -9.84 -10.63
C SER A 155 -20.25 -9.25 -11.68
N GLY A 156 -19.10 -8.73 -11.25
CA GLY A 156 -18.13 -8.03 -12.10
C GLY A 156 -18.41 -6.52 -12.28
N GLY A 157 -19.55 -6.02 -11.80
CA GLY A 157 -19.88 -4.58 -11.78
C GLY A 157 -19.78 -3.96 -10.38
N SER A 158 -19.76 -2.63 -10.30
CA SER A 158 -19.76 -1.90 -9.03
C SER A 158 -20.95 -2.28 -8.15
N VAL A 159 -20.69 -2.57 -6.88
CA VAL A 159 -21.69 -2.76 -5.83
C VAL A 159 -21.49 -1.77 -4.67
N GLY A 160 -20.78 -0.67 -4.92
CA GLY A 160 -20.41 0.32 -3.90
C GLY A 160 -19.22 -0.10 -3.01
N LEU A 161 -18.38 -1.01 -3.50
CA LEU A 161 -17.15 -1.46 -2.84
C LEU A 161 -15.95 -1.29 -3.78
N GLY A 162 -15.55 -0.04 -3.99
CA GLY A 162 -14.35 0.34 -4.73
C GLY A 162 -13.16 0.53 -3.80
N PHE A 163 -11.95 0.27 -4.32
CA PHE A 163 -10.69 0.44 -3.59
C PHE A 163 -9.68 1.27 -4.39
N ALA A 164 -8.92 2.10 -3.69
CA ALA A 164 -7.80 2.85 -4.25
C ALA A 164 -6.52 2.65 -3.43
N VAL A 165 -5.39 2.57 -4.13
CA VAL A 165 -4.04 2.59 -3.55
C VAL A 165 -3.79 4.01 -3.02
N PRO A 166 -3.43 4.20 -1.75
CA PRO A 166 -3.35 5.53 -1.12
C PRO A 166 -2.20 6.38 -1.69
N ALA A 167 -2.39 7.70 -1.71
CA ALA A 167 -1.46 8.66 -2.32
C ALA A 167 -0.03 8.56 -1.78
N ASP A 168 0.18 8.29 -0.49
CA ASP A 168 1.54 8.19 0.06
C ASP A 168 2.27 6.92 -0.42
N THR A 169 1.55 5.81 -0.58
CA THR A 169 2.09 4.60 -1.23
C THR A 169 2.45 4.87 -2.68
N VAL A 170 1.58 5.60 -3.38
CA VAL A 170 1.78 5.99 -4.78
C VAL A 170 3.00 6.91 -4.94
N LYS A 171 3.19 7.88 -4.04
CA LYS A 171 4.36 8.78 -4.02
C LYS A 171 5.67 8.01 -3.86
N ARG A 172 5.74 7.10 -2.88
CA ARG A 172 6.92 6.25 -2.67
C ARG A 172 7.26 5.45 -3.93
N SER A 173 6.28 4.78 -4.53
CA SER A 173 6.50 4.02 -5.77
C SER A 173 6.92 4.93 -6.92
N PHE A 174 6.26 6.09 -7.09
CA PHE A 174 6.62 7.06 -8.13
C PHE A 174 8.07 7.53 -8.02
N GLU A 175 8.51 7.93 -6.83
CA GLU A 175 9.88 8.41 -6.59
C GLU A 175 10.91 7.33 -6.93
N GLN A 176 10.74 6.11 -6.42
CA GLN A 176 11.66 5.01 -6.69
C GLN A 176 11.64 4.54 -8.16
N LEU A 177 10.46 4.49 -8.79
CA LEU A 177 10.34 4.14 -10.21
C LEU A 177 10.99 5.19 -11.10
N ARG A 178 10.81 6.47 -10.78
CA ARG A 178 11.46 7.58 -11.50
C ARG A 178 12.98 7.51 -11.38
N ASP A 179 13.48 7.26 -10.18
CA ASP A 179 14.92 7.38 -9.91
C ASP A 179 15.69 6.10 -10.31
N ASN A 180 15.07 4.92 -10.16
CA ASN A 180 15.76 3.62 -10.28
C ASN A 180 15.09 2.63 -11.24
N GLY A 181 13.89 2.93 -11.76
CA GLY A 181 13.09 2.01 -12.60
C GLY A 181 12.53 0.78 -11.88
N LYS A 182 12.70 0.69 -10.55
CA LYS A 182 12.24 -0.40 -9.69
C LYS A 182 11.93 0.11 -8.29
N VAL A 183 11.11 -0.65 -7.57
CA VAL A 183 10.77 -0.38 -6.17
C VAL A 183 11.38 -1.43 -5.26
N ASP A 184 12.19 -0.97 -4.32
CA ASP A 184 12.72 -1.76 -3.22
C ASP A 184 11.93 -1.47 -1.94
N TYR A 185 11.75 -2.52 -1.13
CA TYR A 185 11.02 -2.43 0.14
C TYR A 185 11.95 -2.81 1.26
N ALA A 186 11.95 -2.03 2.34
CA ALA A 186 12.57 -2.46 3.57
C ALA A 186 11.76 -3.58 4.25
N PHE A 187 12.44 -4.44 5.02
CA PHE A 187 11.81 -5.39 5.93
C PHE A 187 12.63 -5.56 7.21
N ILE A 188 11.93 -5.90 8.30
CA ILE A 188 12.55 -6.26 9.59
C ILE A 188 12.51 -7.77 9.86
N GLY A 189 11.61 -8.52 9.21
CA GLY A 189 11.54 -9.98 9.36
C GLY A 189 10.77 -10.46 10.59
N VAL A 190 9.61 -9.86 10.87
CA VAL A 190 8.67 -10.35 11.88
C VAL A 190 7.31 -10.61 11.26
N THR A 191 6.57 -11.57 11.82
CA THR A 191 5.12 -11.62 11.66
C THR A 191 4.48 -11.15 12.96
N THR A 192 3.43 -10.37 12.85
CA THR A 192 2.81 -9.68 13.98
C THR A 192 1.32 -9.91 13.99
N ARG A 193 0.72 -9.69 15.15
CA ARG A 193 -0.70 -9.67 15.38
C ARG A 193 -1.09 -8.39 16.09
N GLU A 194 -2.29 -7.90 15.79
CA GLU A 194 -2.82 -6.72 16.47
C GLU A 194 -3.05 -7.01 17.95
N LEU A 195 -2.45 -6.18 18.80
CA LEU A 195 -2.78 -6.11 20.20
C LEU A 195 -3.94 -5.12 20.37
N TYR A 196 -5.06 -5.57 20.91
CA TYR A 196 -6.20 -4.74 21.27
C TYR A 196 -6.45 -4.81 22.79
N PRO A 197 -7.21 -3.87 23.40
CA PRO A 197 -7.23 -3.70 24.85
C PRO A 197 -7.58 -4.96 25.65
N ARG A 198 -8.59 -5.74 25.21
CA ARG A 198 -8.96 -6.98 25.89
C ARG A 198 -7.91 -8.09 25.74
N LEU A 199 -7.18 -8.12 24.63
CA LEU A 199 -6.09 -9.07 24.46
C LEU A 199 -4.90 -8.68 25.32
N ALA A 200 -4.60 -7.38 25.43
CA ALA A 200 -3.57 -6.88 26.34
C ALA A 200 -3.85 -7.26 27.80
N GLU A 201 -5.09 -7.07 28.26
CA GLU A 201 -5.52 -7.50 29.59
C GLU A 201 -5.36 -9.03 29.78
N HIS A 202 -5.75 -9.83 28.78
CA HIS A 202 -5.60 -11.28 28.84
C HIS A 202 -4.14 -11.74 28.89
N LEU A 203 -3.25 -11.05 28.19
CA LEU A 203 -1.82 -11.37 28.11
C LEU A 203 -0.98 -10.73 29.23
N ASP A 204 -1.59 -9.89 30.08
CA ASP A 204 -0.93 -9.07 31.11
C ASP A 204 0.12 -8.11 30.51
N VAL A 205 -0.25 -7.46 29.40
CA VAL A 205 0.59 -6.47 28.70
C VAL A 205 0.11 -5.06 29.06
N ALA A 206 1.04 -4.19 29.46
CA ALA A 206 0.73 -2.83 29.91
C ALA A 206 0.24 -1.87 28.79
N ALA A 207 0.59 -2.14 27.53
CA ALA A 207 0.08 -1.36 26.40
C ALA A 207 -1.35 -1.75 26.02
N LYS A 208 -2.14 -0.77 25.54
CA LYS A 208 -3.50 -0.99 25.06
C LYS A 208 -3.57 -1.36 23.57
N SER A 209 -2.53 -1.02 22.83
CA SER A 209 -2.39 -1.25 21.39
C SER A 209 -0.95 -1.53 21.01
N GLY A 210 -0.74 -2.12 19.85
CA GLY A 210 0.58 -2.37 19.28
C GLY A 210 0.63 -3.60 18.39
N ALA A 211 1.83 -3.94 17.93
CA ALA A 211 2.10 -5.12 17.13
C ALA A 211 2.76 -6.21 17.99
N LEU A 212 1.99 -7.21 18.40
CA LEU A 212 2.47 -8.38 19.14
C LEU A 212 3.25 -9.30 18.20
N ILE A 213 4.52 -9.58 18.50
CA ILE A 213 5.36 -10.43 17.63
C ILE A 213 4.93 -11.89 17.75
N LYS A 214 4.50 -12.46 16.62
CA LYS A 214 4.12 -13.87 16.49
C LYS A 214 5.31 -14.75 16.16
N GLU A 215 6.10 -14.35 15.16
CA GLU A 215 7.32 -15.04 14.74
C GLU A 215 8.39 -14.01 14.38
N VAL A 216 9.64 -14.41 14.57
CA VAL A 216 10.83 -13.69 14.09
C VAL A 216 11.51 -14.60 13.09
N VAL A 217 11.75 -14.10 11.89
CA VAL A 217 12.43 -14.85 10.83
C VAL A 217 13.90 -15.00 11.23
N PRO A 218 14.47 -16.23 11.27
CA PRO A 218 15.87 -16.43 11.61
C PRO A 218 16.81 -15.66 10.67
N SER A 219 17.88 -15.08 11.21
CA SER A 219 18.86 -14.28 10.46
C SER A 219 18.27 -13.07 9.74
N SER A 220 17.12 -12.57 10.23
CA SER A 220 16.54 -11.31 9.80
C SER A 220 17.03 -10.14 10.65
N PRO A 221 16.82 -8.88 10.21
CA PRO A 221 17.12 -7.72 11.04
C PRO A 221 16.54 -7.75 12.45
N ALA A 222 15.33 -8.27 12.60
CA ALA A 222 14.67 -8.42 13.90
C ALA A 222 15.36 -9.45 14.79
N ASP A 223 15.82 -10.57 14.22
CA ASP A 223 16.58 -11.60 14.93
C ASP A 223 17.94 -11.04 15.39
N ASP A 224 18.66 -10.37 14.48
CA ASP A 224 19.94 -9.72 14.77
C ASP A 224 19.82 -8.62 15.83
N ALA A 225 18.70 -7.89 15.84
CA ALA A 225 18.37 -6.89 16.86
C ALA A 225 17.86 -7.50 18.18
N GLY A 226 17.67 -8.81 18.23
CA GLY A 226 17.25 -9.55 19.42
C GLY A 226 15.78 -9.35 19.80
N LEU A 227 14.91 -9.08 18.81
CA LEU A 227 13.46 -9.13 18.98
C LEU A 227 13.01 -10.57 19.26
N LYS A 228 11.92 -10.73 20.01
CA LYS A 228 11.46 -12.04 20.48
C LYS A 228 9.99 -12.25 20.22
N ALA A 229 9.67 -13.37 19.59
CA ALA A 229 8.32 -13.91 19.54
C ALA A 229 7.92 -14.53 20.89
N GLY A 230 6.61 -14.63 21.13
CA GLY A 230 6.09 -15.32 22.32
C GLY A 230 6.41 -16.82 22.30
N SER A 231 6.94 -17.32 23.43
CA SER A 231 7.30 -18.73 23.61
C SER A 231 6.12 -19.61 24.00
N GLU A 232 5.09 -19.03 24.62
CA GLU A 232 3.87 -19.73 25.02
C GLU A 232 2.74 -19.47 24.02
N ARG A 233 1.76 -20.38 23.95
CA ARG A 233 0.56 -20.24 23.11
C ARG A 233 -0.70 -20.29 23.96
N THR A 234 -1.63 -19.38 23.67
CA THR A 234 -2.93 -19.29 24.32
C THR A 234 -4.05 -19.11 23.30
N SER A 235 -5.29 -19.26 23.75
CA SER A 235 -6.48 -18.96 22.95
C SER A 235 -7.32 -17.92 23.67
N PHE A 236 -7.87 -16.97 22.94
CA PHE A 236 -8.69 -15.89 23.50
C PHE A 236 -9.75 -15.43 22.50
N GLN A 237 -11.00 -15.30 22.96
CA GLN A 237 -12.12 -14.82 22.14
C GLN A 237 -12.34 -15.57 20.82
N GLY A 238 -12.07 -16.88 20.80
CA GLY A 238 -12.23 -17.72 19.61
C GLY A 238 -11.03 -17.70 18.65
N GLU A 239 -10.00 -16.93 18.98
CA GLU A 239 -8.70 -16.97 18.29
C GLU A 239 -7.79 -17.97 18.99
N GLU A 240 -7.08 -18.78 18.20
CA GLU A 240 -6.13 -19.78 18.67
C GLU A 240 -4.68 -19.36 18.35
N ASP A 241 -3.71 -20.08 18.94
CA ASP A 241 -2.26 -19.91 18.67
C ASP A 241 -1.75 -18.47 18.89
N ILE A 242 -2.26 -17.80 19.93
CA ILE A 242 -1.81 -16.45 20.28
C ILE A 242 -0.48 -16.55 21.04
N PRO A 243 0.58 -15.88 20.57
CA PRO A 243 1.88 -15.86 21.23
C PRO A 243 1.81 -15.10 22.58
N ARG A 244 2.43 -15.63 23.62
CA ARG A 244 2.57 -14.99 24.94
C ARG A 244 4.03 -14.98 25.40
N GLY A 245 4.43 -13.90 26.06
CA GLY A 245 5.78 -13.71 26.61
C GLY A 245 6.83 -13.20 25.62
N GLY A 246 6.40 -12.68 24.47
CA GLY A 246 7.26 -12.04 23.47
C GLY A 246 7.23 -10.53 23.55
N ASP A 247 7.79 -9.88 22.54
CA ASP A 247 7.74 -8.44 22.38
C ASP A 247 6.39 -7.97 21.85
N VAL A 248 5.98 -6.80 22.31
CA VAL A 248 4.98 -5.96 21.65
C VAL A 248 5.66 -4.69 21.18
N ILE A 249 5.67 -4.44 19.88
CA ILE A 249 6.16 -3.18 19.32
C ILE A 249 5.05 -2.14 19.51
N VAL A 250 5.38 -1.02 20.16
CA VAL A 250 4.41 0.03 20.52
C VAL A 250 4.69 1.35 19.80
N SER A 251 5.90 1.57 19.29
CA SER A 251 6.20 2.71 18.42
C SER A 251 7.38 2.44 17.48
N VAL A 252 7.42 3.17 16.36
CA VAL A 252 8.54 3.22 15.39
C VAL A 252 8.92 4.68 15.20
N GLU A 253 10.16 5.05 15.50
CA GLU A 253 10.64 6.44 15.44
C GLU A 253 9.74 7.42 16.22
N GLY A 254 9.22 6.98 17.37
CA GLY A 254 8.29 7.75 18.20
C GLY A 254 6.85 7.83 17.69
N ASN A 255 6.53 7.25 16.52
CA ASN A 255 5.16 7.12 16.03
C ASN A 255 4.49 5.91 16.68
N ALA A 256 3.47 6.15 17.50
CA ALA A 256 2.77 5.10 18.23
C ALA A 256 1.98 4.19 17.27
N LEU A 257 2.00 2.88 17.56
CA LEU A 257 1.22 1.89 16.83
C LEU A 257 -0.15 1.69 17.49
N SER A 258 -1.19 1.94 16.71
CA SER A 258 -2.58 1.67 17.07
C SER A 258 -3.05 0.33 16.51
N ALA A 259 -2.54 -0.05 15.33
CA ALA A 259 -2.83 -1.31 14.65
C ALA A 259 -1.55 -1.99 14.12
N THR A 260 -1.66 -3.17 13.52
CA THR A 260 -0.48 -3.89 12.99
C THR A 260 -0.02 -3.31 11.65
N GLU A 261 -0.97 -2.82 10.87
CA GLU A 261 -0.80 -2.17 9.58
C GLU A 261 0.17 -1.00 9.71
N ASP A 262 0.05 -0.20 10.79
CA ASP A 262 0.95 0.91 11.11
C ASP A 262 2.44 0.50 11.06
N LEU A 263 2.80 -0.70 11.56
CA LEU A 263 4.17 -1.19 11.53
C LEU A 263 4.62 -1.45 10.08
N VAL A 264 3.77 -2.10 9.28
CA VAL A 264 4.07 -2.39 7.87
C VAL A 264 4.28 -1.10 7.10
N ASP A 265 3.45 -0.09 7.34
CA ASP A 265 3.55 1.21 6.67
C ASP A 265 4.81 1.97 7.07
N LEU A 266 5.05 2.08 8.38
CA LEU A 266 6.20 2.82 8.90
C LEU A 266 7.54 2.20 8.49
N ILE A 267 7.58 0.88 8.25
CA ILE A 267 8.76 0.19 7.73
C ILE A 267 8.82 0.24 6.20
N SER A 268 7.69 0.06 5.49
CA SER A 268 7.68 0.02 4.01
C SER A 268 7.95 1.36 3.34
N LEU A 269 7.77 2.47 4.06
CA LEU A 269 8.15 3.82 3.64
C LEU A 269 9.65 4.12 3.81
N ARG A 270 10.46 3.16 4.26
CA ARG A 270 11.90 3.30 4.51
C ARG A 270 12.74 2.59 3.47
N ASP A 271 13.99 3.01 3.39
CA ASP A 271 14.96 2.41 2.49
C ASP A 271 15.71 1.25 3.16
N PRO A 272 16.04 0.18 2.41
CA PRO A 272 16.98 -0.84 2.88
C PRO A 272 18.31 -0.20 3.32
N GLY A 273 18.83 -0.63 4.47
CA GLY A 273 20.04 -0.10 5.11
C GLY A 273 19.79 1.03 6.11
N GLU A 274 18.58 1.60 6.17
CA GLU A 274 18.22 2.58 7.19
C GLU A 274 18.16 1.93 8.57
N ARG A 275 18.51 2.67 9.62
CA ARG A 275 18.39 2.22 11.02
C ARG A 275 17.16 2.87 11.64
N VAL A 276 16.27 2.05 12.18
CA VAL A 276 15.04 2.50 12.85
C VAL A 276 15.03 2.10 14.32
N GLU A 277 14.61 3.01 15.19
CA GLU A 277 14.35 2.77 16.61
C GLU A 277 12.91 2.30 16.81
N LEU A 278 12.77 1.11 17.36
CA LEU A 278 11.51 0.55 17.84
C LEU A 278 11.44 0.73 19.35
N GLU A 279 10.28 1.14 19.85
CA GLU A 279 9.95 0.96 21.27
C GLU A 279 9.16 -0.33 21.43
N VAL A 280 9.66 -1.24 22.27
CA VAL A 280 9.02 -2.53 22.55
C VAL A 280 8.71 -2.69 24.02
N LEU A 281 7.65 -3.43 24.33
CA LEU A 281 7.38 -3.95 25.66
C LEU A 281 7.81 -5.41 25.74
N ARG A 282 8.66 -5.71 26.73
CA ARG A 282 9.10 -7.08 27.06
C ARG A 282 9.16 -7.24 28.57
N ASP A 283 8.49 -8.26 29.09
CA ASP A 283 8.43 -8.56 30.53
C ASP A 283 7.89 -7.39 31.38
N GLY A 284 7.00 -6.57 30.81
CA GLY A 284 6.43 -5.37 31.44
C GLY A 284 7.28 -4.10 31.30
N ASP A 285 8.53 -4.21 30.83
CA ASP A 285 9.43 -3.06 30.67
C ASP A 285 9.45 -2.52 29.24
N ARG A 286 9.53 -1.19 29.11
CA ARG A 286 9.79 -0.50 27.84
C ARG A 286 11.27 -0.57 27.48
N ARG A 287 11.56 -0.93 26.24
CA ARG A 287 12.92 -1.03 25.70
C ARG A 287 12.98 -0.35 24.34
N LYS A 288 14.08 0.34 24.07
CA LYS A 288 14.41 0.86 22.74
C LYS A 288 15.30 -0.15 22.03
N VAL A 289 14.93 -0.55 20.83
CA VAL A 289 15.65 -1.53 20.00
C VAL A 289 15.89 -0.89 18.64
N THR A 290 17.16 -0.72 18.27
CA THR A 290 17.52 -0.23 16.94
C THR A 290 17.66 -1.41 15.98
N VAL A 291 16.93 -1.38 14.87
CA VAL A 291 16.95 -2.38 13.81
C VAL A 291 17.52 -1.76 12.54
N GLU A 292 18.47 -2.44 11.90
CA GLU A 292 18.99 -2.04 10.58
C GLU A 292 18.19 -2.76 9.50
N LEU A 293 17.39 -2.02 8.74
CA LEU A 293 16.48 -2.56 7.75
C LEU A 293 17.24 -3.27 6.63
N ALA A 294 16.72 -4.41 6.17
CA ALA A 294 17.25 -5.09 5.01
C ALA A 294 16.27 -4.98 3.83
N GLN A 295 16.70 -5.38 2.63
CA GLN A 295 15.84 -5.44 1.46
C GLN A 295 14.90 -6.63 1.58
N ARG A 296 13.59 -6.40 1.41
CA ARG A 296 12.56 -7.43 1.49
C ARG A 296 12.81 -8.52 0.44
N PRO A 297 12.88 -9.79 0.84
CA PRO A 297 13.05 -10.89 -0.10
C PRO A 297 11.95 -10.93 -1.17
N SER A 298 12.25 -11.40 -2.37
CA SER A 298 11.31 -11.47 -3.50
C SER A 298 10.28 -12.62 -3.41
N GLY A 299 10.03 -13.15 -2.21
CA GLY A 299 9.08 -14.23 -1.90
C GLY A 299 8.77 -14.26 -0.40
N ASP A 300 7.73 -14.98 -0.01
CA ASP A 300 7.38 -15.16 1.41
C ASP A 300 8.56 -15.79 2.17
N PRO A 301 9.21 -15.07 3.11
CA PRO A 301 10.32 -15.62 3.89
C PRO A 301 9.88 -16.71 4.88
N GLY A 302 8.57 -16.96 5.02
CA GLY A 302 7.95 -17.91 5.94
C GLY A 302 7.59 -19.28 5.35
N ARG A 303 8.17 -19.70 4.21
CA ARG A 303 8.09 -21.08 3.71
C ARG A 303 9.44 -21.76 3.59
#